data_AF-A0A811NJG3-F1
#
_entry.id   AF-A0A811NJG3-F1
#
_cell.length_a   1.000
_cell.length_b   1.000
_cell.length_c   1.000
_cell.angle_alpha   90.00
_cell.angle_beta   90.00
_cell.angle_gamma   90.00
#
_symmetry.space_group_name_H-M   'P 1'
#
loop_
_entity.id
_entity.type
_entity.pdbx_description
1 polymer ?
#
loop_
_entity_poly.entity_id
_entity_poly.type
_entity_poly.pdbx_seq_one_letter_code
_entity_poly.pdbx_strand_id
1 'polypeptide(L)'
;MAHHVLSLPLATILAVALLLARRAAGYPWYVCGSSSNFAANSTYQDHLDFVTATLPKNASSSPDLFATAVVGTIPEQLWAMGLCRGDVNASTCFECLTQGFQVVPNDCPYDKGASIYYDPCMVHYSDVHTLPNDDTGPMMNTYVVTNDGNVTSADAARFKSLLADLINATVEYAANSSRRFATGEADFNQETIPKVYSVAQCTPDQTPAQCHKCLDRMVEATLEAFNGSIGGRVLGVDCTYRYETAPFYNGRAMVRVAPPTSSRAPAPAPALQPTAAGGEPMYYTEAEDTEMVDSMMMDVSTLRAATGDFDESNKLGEGGFGAVYKVALTNTGYMAPEYMMRGTYSVKSDAFSFGVMLLEIVTGRKNNNDGCNLLTTVWMHWEAGTVAELVEPSMGGSFPEGDVLRCVHIGLLCVQADPAARPVMSSVVMMLGSDTVTLQAPSKPGFFARNNNANTAVSTVSLSG
;
A
#
# COMPACT_ATOMS: atom_id res chain seq x y z
N MET A 1 -28.33 47.94 -6.61
CA MET A 1 -26.93 47.57 -6.91
C MET A 1 -26.86 46.05 -6.89
N ALA A 2 -26.03 45.45 -7.74
CA ALA A 2 -26.17 44.04 -8.13
C ALA A 2 -25.66 43.05 -7.06
N HIS A 3 -26.44 42.00 -6.80
CA HIS A 3 -25.95 40.78 -6.17
C HIS A 3 -25.30 39.88 -7.24
N HIS A 4 -23.98 39.93 -7.38
CA HIS A 4 -23.23 38.93 -8.14
C HIS A 4 -22.75 37.82 -7.19
N VAL A 5 -23.60 36.81 -7.00
CA VAL A 5 -23.15 35.51 -6.48
C VAL A 5 -22.38 34.84 -7.62
N LEU A 6 -21.08 34.60 -7.44
CA LEU A 6 -20.27 33.84 -8.40
C LEU A 6 -20.66 32.35 -8.32
N SER A 7 -21.64 31.94 -9.12
CA SER A 7 -21.92 30.52 -9.35
C SER A 7 -20.82 29.94 -10.23
N LEU A 8 -19.78 29.34 -9.62
CA LEU A 8 -18.86 28.48 -10.37
C LEU A 8 -19.66 27.31 -10.95
N PRO A 9 -19.63 27.08 -12.28
CA PRO A 9 -20.44 26.03 -12.88
C PRO A 9 -19.94 24.66 -12.41
N LEU A 10 -20.86 23.70 -12.26
CA LEU A 10 -20.56 22.33 -11.80
C LEU A 10 -19.42 21.67 -12.61
N ALA A 11 -19.29 22.03 -13.89
CA ALA A 11 -18.20 21.61 -14.78
C ALA A 11 -16.80 22.07 -14.33
N THR A 12 -16.67 23.23 -13.67
CA THR A 12 -15.37 23.69 -13.11
C THR A 12 -15.00 22.95 -11.84
N ILE A 13 -15.97 22.62 -10.97
CA ILE A 13 -15.75 21.77 -9.79
C ILE A 13 -15.36 20.36 -10.25
N LEU A 14 -16.04 19.82 -11.26
CA LEU A 14 -15.71 18.52 -11.85
C LEU A 14 -14.35 18.53 -12.56
N ALA A 15 -13.97 19.62 -13.25
CA ALA A 15 -12.66 19.76 -13.87
C ALA A 15 -11.54 19.86 -12.82
N VAL A 16 -11.75 20.59 -11.71
CA VAL A 16 -10.79 20.63 -10.59
C VAL A 16 -10.71 19.26 -9.91
N ALA A 17 -11.83 18.57 -9.67
CA ALA A 17 -11.81 17.20 -9.13
C ALA A 17 -11.09 16.20 -10.07
N LEU A 18 -11.20 16.35 -11.39
CA LEU A 18 -10.48 15.53 -12.38
C LEU A 18 -9.00 15.91 -12.53
N LEU A 19 -8.63 17.16 -12.23
CA LEU A 19 -7.23 17.61 -12.15
C LEU A 19 -6.56 17.17 -10.83
N LEU A 20 -7.33 17.10 -9.74
CA LEU A 20 -6.91 16.52 -8.45
C LEU A 20 -6.87 14.97 -8.47
N ALA A 21 -7.53 14.32 -9.44
CA ALA A 21 -7.57 12.86 -9.58
C ALA A 21 -6.28 12.23 -10.16
N ARG A 22 -5.14 12.92 -10.13
CA ARG A 22 -3.82 12.34 -10.45
C ARG A 22 -2.74 12.78 -9.48
N ARG A 23 -1.97 11.77 -9.01
CA ARG A 23 -0.69 11.82 -8.28
C ARG A 23 -0.74 11.46 -6.78
N ALA A 24 -1.46 10.38 -6.46
CA ALA A 24 -0.92 9.44 -5.50
C ALA A 24 0.02 8.48 -6.25
N ALA A 25 1.33 8.62 -6.06
CA ALA A 25 2.20 7.45 -6.17
C ALA A 25 1.84 6.55 -4.98
N GLY A 26 1.44 5.30 -5.24
CA GLY A 26 0.95 4.42 -4.17
C GLY A 26 2.00 4.19 -3.10
N TYR A 27 1.59 4.30 -1.83
CA TYR A 27 2.53 4.50 -0.72
C TYR A 27 3.56 3.37 -0.63
N PRO A 28 4.84 3.68 -0.39
CA PRO A 28 5.88 2.74 -0.73
C PRO A 28 6.16 1.72 0.38
N TRP A 29 6.67 0.57 -0.05
CA TRP A 29 7.44 -0.31 0.83
C TRP A 29 8.90 0.16 0.79
N TYR A 30 9.47 0.54 1.93
CA TYR A 30 10.91 0.85 2.04
C TYR A 30 11.65 -0.26 2.78
N VAL A 31 12.95 -0.37 2.50
CA VAL A 31 13.85 -1.38 3.06
C VAL A 31 15.17 -0.71 3.39
N CYS A 32 15.51 -0.68 4.67
CA CYS A 32 16.78 -0.13 5.14
C CYS A 32 17.84 -1.22 5.23
N GLY A 33 19.07 -0.90 4.84
CA GLY A 33 20.22 -1.78 4.94
C GLY A 33 20.66 -1.97 6.39
N SER A 34 21.23 -3.13 6.71
CA SER A 34 21.63 -3.50 8.07
C SER A 34 23.15 -3.67 8.25
N SER A 35 23.94 -3.37 7.21
CA SER A 35 25.37 -3.69 7.12
C SER A 35 26.32 -2.52 7.43
N SER A 36 25.93 -1.29 7.08
CA SER A 36 26.84 -0.13 7.07
C SER A 36 26.08 1.19 7.09
N ASN A 37 26.61 2.16 7.83
CA ASN A 37 26.04 3.51 7.95
C ASN A 37 27.08 4.57 7.54
N PHE A 38 26.62 5.69 7.01
CA PHE A 38 27.43 6.87 6.68
C PHE A 38 27.25 7.97 7.73
N ALA A 39 28.19 8.91 7.80
CA ALA A 39 28.09 10.05 8.73
C ALA A 39 27.35 11.23 8.10
N ALA A 40 26.64 12.02 8.91
CA ALA A 40 26.09 13.31 8.48
C ALA A 40 27.18 14.20 7.86
N ASN A 41 26.88 14.87 6.74
CA ASN A 41 27.83 15.70 5.97
C ASN A 41 29.11 14.94 5.53
N SER A 42 28.99 13.64 5.23
CA SER A 42 30.07 12.85 4.65
C SER A 42 30.05 12.87 3.12
N THR A 43 31.16 12.48 2.49
CA THR A 43 31.26 12.30 1.04
C THR A 43 30.18 11.36 0.49
N TYR A 44 29.73 10.37 1.28
CA TYR A 44 28.63 9.48 0.88
C TYR A 44 27.28 10.21 0.80
N GLN A 45 27.00 11.14 1.73
CA GLN A 45 25.83 12.01 1.66
C GLN A 45 25.91 12.92 0.41
N ASP A 46 27.06 13.53 0.14
CA ASP A 46 27.25 14.35 -1.07
C ASP A 46 26.99 13.55 -2.36
N HIS A 47 27.41 12.27 -2.40
CA HIS A 47 27.12 11.36 -3.51
C HIS A 47 25.63 11.01 -3.62
N LEU A 48 24.94 10.83 -2.48
CA LEU A 48 23.51 10.52 -2.42
C LEU A 48 22.66 11.73 -2.88
N ASP A 49 23.04 12.93 -2.48
CA ASP A 49 22.42 14.19 -2.92
C ASP A 49 22.60 14.40 -4.43
N PHE A 50 23.79 14.07 -4.97
CA PHE A 50 24.06 14.14 -6.41
C PHE A 50 23.18 13.18 -7.23
N VAL A 51 23.01 11.91 -6.81
CA VAL A 51 22.13 10.98 -7.54
C VAL A 51 20.65 11.37 -7.37
N THR A 52 20.26 11.88 -6.20
CA THR A 52 18.91 12.39 -5.94
C THR A 52 18.54 13.53 -6.90
N ALA A 53 19.49 14.45 -7.17
CA ALA A 53 19.28 15.55 -8.10
C ALA A 53 19.29 15.15 -9.59
N THR A 54 19.97 14.06 -9.97
CA THR A 54 20.26 13.75 -11.39
C THR A 54 19.53 12.51 -11.93
N LEU A 55 19.45 11.44 -11.14
CA LEU A 55 18.98 10.15 -11.62
C LEU A 55 17.49 10.10 -12.01
N PRO A 56 16.55 10.77 -11.32
CA PRO A 56 15.16 10.86 -11.75
C PRO A 56 15.03 11.39 -13.19
N LYS A 57 15.85 12.38 -13.57
CA LYS A 57 15.82 12.95 -14.92
C LYS A 57 16.44 12.02 -15.95
N ASN A 58 17.52 11.33 -15.59
CA ASN A 58 18.20 10.36 -16.47
C ASN A 58 17.26 9.18 -16.78
N ALA A 59 16.66 8.56 -15.76
CA ALA A 59 15.73 7.45 -15.94
C ALA A 59 14.47 7.85 -16.70
N SER A 60 13.80 8.95 -16.33
CA SER A 60 12.59 9.41 -17.03
C SER A 60 12.80 9.84 -18.49
N SER A 61 14.03 10.16 -18.88
CA SER A 61 14.40 10.50 -20.26
C SER A 61 14.96 9.30 -21.04
N SER A 62 15.18 8.16 -20.37
CA SER A 62 15.66 6.91 -20.95
C SER A 62 14.55 6.20 -21.74
N PRO A 63 14.85 5.55 -22.88
CA PRO A 63 13.85 4.77 -23.64
C PRO A 63 13.28 3.61 -22.83
N ASP A 64 13.96 3.15 -21.77
CA ASP A 64 13.53 2.02 -20.93
C ASP A 64 13.01 2.45 -19.55
N LEU A 65 12.92 3.76 -19.30
CA LEU A 65 12.53 4.36 -18.01
C LEU A 65 13.39 3.89 -16.83
N PHE A 66 14.66 3.64 -17.11
CA PHE A 66 15.66 3.13 -16.18
C PHE A 66 16.97 3.91 -16.34
N ALA A 67 17.64 4.17 -15.22
CA ALA A 67 19.04 4.61 -15.19
C ALA A 67 19.74 4.14 -13.91
N THR A 68 21.05 3.94 -14.01
CA THR A 68 21.95 3.68 -12.90
C THR A 68 23.01 4.79 -12.80
N ALA A 69 23.62 4.94 -11.63
CA ALA A 69 24.78 5.79 -11.41
C ALA A 69 25.78 5.11 -10.46
N VAL A 70 27.06 5.37 -10.69
CA VAL A 70 28.15 5.06 -9.76
C VAL A 70 28.85 6.37 -9.45
N VAL A 71 29.00 6.72 -8.17
CA VAL A 71 29.64 7.95 -7.72
C VAL A 71 30.74 7.61 -6.71
N GLY A 72 31.91 8.21 -6.88
CA GLY A 72 33.06 7.99 -5.99
C GLY A 72 33.73 6.63 -6.12
N THR A 73 34.58 6.34 -5.14
CA THR A 73 35.44 5.15 -5.06
C THR A 73 35.41 4.56 -3.66
N ILE A 74 35.56 3.24 -3.55
CA ILE A 74 35.62 2.50 -2.28
C ILE A 74 36.61 3.18 -1.31
N PRO A 75 36.25 3.43 -0.03
CA PRO A 75 35.05 2.97 0.69
C PRO A 75 33.82 3.91 0.61
N GLU A 76 33.91 5.03 -0.09
CA GLU A 76 32.81 6.01 -0.23
C GLU A 76 32.11 5.92 -1.60
N GLN A 77 32.21 4.77 -2.26
CA GLN A 77 31.47 4.52 -3.50
C GLN A 77 29.98 4.35 -3.19
N LEU A 78 29.16 5.02 -3.99
CA LEU A 78 27.71 4.83 -4.02
C LEU A 78 27.33 4.29 -5.39
N TRP A 79 26.56 3.21 -5.41
CA TRP A 79 25.78 2.77 -6.57
C TRP A 79 24.31 3.08 -6.32
N ALA A 80 23.61 3.56 -7.35
CA ALA A 80 22.18 3.82 -7.28
C ALA A 80 21.47 3.52 -8.59
N MET A 81 20.17 3.22 -8.50
CA MET A 81 19.30 3.01 -9.64
C MET A 81 17.89 3.57 -9.42
N GLY A 82 17.25 3.97 -10.52
CA GLY A 82 15.83 4.31 -10.56
C GLY A 82 15.17 3.58 -11.72
N LEU A 83 14.13 2.79 -11.43
CA LEU A 83 13.37 2.01 -12.40
C LEU A 83 11.89 2.37 -12.31
N CYS A 84 11.28 2.76 -13.42
CA CYS A 84 9.83 2.96 -13.49
C CYS A 84 9.13 1.77 -14.16
N ARG A 85 7.84 1.60 -13.86
CA ARG A 85 7.04 0.53 -14.45
C ARG A 85 6.88 0.72 -15.95
N GLY A 86 7.06 -0.33 -16.75
CA GLY A 86 7.22 -0.19 -18.21
C GLY A 86 6.02 0.42 -18.97
N ASP A 87 4.84 0.50 -18.36
CA ASP A 87 3.60 1.11 -18.87
C ASP A 87 3.41 2.60 -18.49
N VAL A 88 4.24 3.18 -17.61
CA VAL A 88 4.10 4.59 -17.22
C VAL A 88 4.73 5.54 -18.24
N ASN A 89 4.34 6.82 -18.19
CA ASN A 89 4.92 7.88 -19.02
C ASN A 89 6.10 8.57 -18.31
N ALA A 90 6.92 9.31 -19.06
CA ALA A 90 8.10 10.00 -18.57
C ALA A 90 7.83 10.99 -17.41
N SER A 91 6.70 11.72 -17.40
CA SER A 91 6.36 12.65 -16.30
C SER A 91 6.03 11.89 -15.02
N THR A 92 5.20 10.85 -15.10
CA THR A 92 4.89 9.98 -13.97
C THR A 92 6.14 9.28 -13.43
N CYS A 93 7.05 8.86 -14.31
CA CYS A 93 8.33 8.27 -13.94
C CYS A 93 9.23 9.28 -13.20
N PHE A 94 9.41 10.49 -13.76
CA PHE A 94 10.22 11.55 -13.17
C PHE A 94 9.76 11.93 -11.76
N GLU A 95 8.45 12.13 -11.60
CA GLU A 95 7.84 12.53 -10.33
C GLU A 95 7.95 11.44 -9.27
N CYS A 96 7.70 10.17 -9.66
CA CYS A 96 7.84 9.04 -8.74
C CYS A 96 9.29 8.85 -8.28
N LEU A 97 10.26 8.91 -9.19
CA LEU A 97 11.68 8.75 -8.82
C LEU A 97 12.20 9.93 -8.00
N THR A 98 11.79 11.17 -8.32
CA THR A 98 12.11 12.35 -7.51
C THR A 98 11.58 12.18 -6.08
N GLN A 99 10.31 11.79 -5.92
CA GLN A 99 9.74 11.52 -4.61
C GLN A 99 10.47 10.36 -3.90
N GLY A 100 10.79 9.28 -4.61
CA GLY A 100 11.51 8.14 -4.04
C GLY A 100 12.87 8.54 -3.48
N PHE A 101 13.74 9.14 -4.29
CA PHE A 101 15.06 9.59 -3.84
C PHE A 101 15.01 10.65 -2.73
N GLN A 102 13.97 11.49 -2.68
CA GLN A 102 13.76 12.43 -1.57
C GLN A 102 13.32 11.76 -0.26
N VAL A 103 12.56 10.68 -0.33
CA VAL A 103 11.96 10.02 0.85
C VAL A 103 12.89 8.97 1.46
N VAL A 104 13.61 8.16 0.68
CA VAL A 104 14.45 7.06 1.23
C VAL A 104 15.43 7.53 2.31
N PRO A 105 16.18 8.65 2.16
CA PRO A 105 17.15 9.05 3.18
C PRO A 105 16.51 9.54 4.49
N ASN A 106 15.20 9.85 4.48
CA ASN A 106 14.44 10.20 5.68
C ASN A 106 13.86 8.96 6.38
N ASP A 107 13.42 7.96 5.61
CA ASP A 107 12.89 6.69 6.12
C ASP A 107 13.99 5.70 6.56
N CYS A 108 15.16 5.77 5.92
CA CYS A 108 16.38 4.99 6.23
C CYS A 108 17.57 5.93 6.53
N PRO A 109 17.52 6.68 7.65
CA PRO A 109 18.50 7.71 7.95
C PRO A 109 19.89 7.10 8.19
N TYR A 110 20.87 7.61 7.45
CA TYR A 110 22.29 7.23 7.51
C TYR A 110 22.66 5.83 7.01
N ASP A 111 21.72 5.02 6.50
CA ASP A 111 22.07 3.69 5.99
C ASP A 111 22.76 3.79 4.62
N LYS A 112 23.90 3.09 4.45
CA LYS A 112 24.65 3.02 3.17
C LYS A 112 23.99 2.13 2.11
N GLY A 113 22.83 1.56 2.39
CA GLY A 113 22.01 0.93 1.37
C GLY A 113 20.54 0.96 1.75
N ALA A 114 19.67 1.26 0.78
CA ALA A 114 18.23 1.23 0.99
C ALA A 114 17.47 1.07 -0.34
N SER A 115 16.23 0.58 -0.24
CA SER A 115 15.29 0.47 -1.36
C SER A 115 13.96 1.12 -1.00
N ILE A 116 13.25 1.65 -2.00
CA ILE A 116 11.86 2.09 -1.88
C ILE A 116 11.07 1.67 -3.11
N TYR A 117 9.88 1.11 -2.91
CA TYR A 117 9.05 0.53 -3.96
C TYR A 117 7.68 1.20 -3.95
N TYR A 118 7.41 2.09 -4.91
CA TYR A 118 6.07 2.60 -5.21
C TYR A 118 5.39 1.68 -6.24
N ASP A 119 4.11 1.92 -6.54
CA ASP A 119 3.45 1.21 -7.65
C ASP A 119 3.98 1.60 -9.06
N PRO A 120 4.20 2.89 -9.39
CA PRO A 120 4.74 3.28 -10.70
C PRO A 120 6.28 3.29 -10.81
N CYS A 121 7.05 3.18 -9.73
CA CYS A 121 8.52 3.12 -9.78
C CYS A 121 9.15 2.52 -8.52
N MET A 122 10.45 2.26 -8.58
CA MET A 122 11.29 1.93 -7.45
C MET A 122 12.65 2.64 -7.54
N VAL A 123 13.24 2.89 -6.37
CA VAL A 123 14.57 3.48 -6.20
C VAL A 123 15.37 2.57 -5.28
N HIS A 124 16.65 2.43 -5.55
CA HIS A 124 17.58 1.70 -4.69
C HIS A 124 18.97 2.35 -4.75
N TYR A 125 19.68 2.36 -3.62
CA TYR A 125 21.10 2.68 -3.56
C TYR A 125 21.83 1.75 -2.58
N SER A 126 23.14 1.63 -2.74
CA SER A 126 24.01 0.74 -1.94
C SER A 126 25.49 1.18 -2.03
N ASP A 127 26.28 0.91 -0.99
CA ASP A 127 27.75 0.95 -1.02
C ASP A 127 28.37 -0.32 -1.66
N VAL A 128 27.57 -1.38 -1.82
CA VAL A 128 27.91 -2.61 -2.53
C VAL A 128 27.09 -2.70 -3.82
N HIS A 129 27.76 -2.74 -4.97
CA HIS A 129 27.11 -3.08 -6.23
C HIS A 129 27.07 -4.61 -6.41
N THR A 130 25.94 -5.21 -6.04
CA THR A 130 25.60 -6.58 -6.44
C THR A 130 25.19 -6.57 -7.91
N LEU A 131 25.96 -7.25 -8.76
CA LEU A 131 25.64 -7.39 -10.18
C LEU A 131 24.49 -8.40 -10.37
N PRO A 132 23.67 -8.30 -11.43
CA PRO A 132 22.59 -9.26 -11.76
C PRO A 132 23.04 -10.71 -12.12
N ASN A 133 24.25 -11.10 -11.73
CA ASN A 133 24.84 -12.42 -11.90
C ASN A 133 25.49 -12.96 -10.61
N ASP A 134 25.51 -12.21 -9.50
CA ASP A 134 26.13 -12.68 -8.27
C ASP A 134 25.22 -13.67 -7.51
N ASP A 135 25.28 -14.93 -7.94
CA ASP A 135 24.64 -16.08 -7.30
C ASP A 135 25.19 -16.37 -5.88
N THR A 136 26.18 -15.62 -5.38
CA THR A 136 26.76 -15.81 -4.04
C THR A 136 26.16 -14.89 -2.97
N GLY A 137 25.38 -13.88 -3.37
CA GLY A 137 24.61 -13.07 -2.43
C GLY A 137 23.39 -13.83 -1.87
N PRO A 138 22.98 -13.58 -0.61
CA PRO A 138 21.66 -14.02 -0.14
C PRO A 138 20.56 -13.41 -1.03
N MET A 139 19.44 -14.12 -1.24
CA MET A 139 18.31 -13.60 -2.04
C MET A 139 17.93 -12.20 -1.53
N MET A 140 18.13 -11.21 -2.40
CA MET A 140 18.35 -9.82 -1.98
C MET A 140 17.05 -9.13 -1.54
N ASN A 141 16.75 -9.24 -0.24
CA ASN A 141 15.64 -8.60 0.48
C ASN A 141 14.31 -8.56 -0.29
N THR A 142 13.86 -9.74 -0.73
CA THR A 142 12.59 -9.87 -1.46
C THR A 142 11.38 -9.63 -0.54
N TYR A 143 10.64 -8.55 -0.75
CA TYR A 143 9.39 -8.29 -0.04
C TYR A 143 8.21 -9.01 -0.71
N VAL A 144 7.49 -9.82 0.06
CA VAL A 144 6.27 -10.51 -0.37
C VAL A 144 5.07 -9.86 0.30
N VAL A 145 4.10 -9.41 -0.49
CA VAL A 145 2.87 -8.78 -0.02
C VAL A 145 1.67 -9.51 -0.62
N THR A 146 0.70 -9.86 0.22
CA THR A 146 -0.51 -10.60 -0.19
C THR A 146 -1.74 -9.72 -0.04
N ASN A 147 -2.78 -9.98 -0.82
CA ASN A 147 -4.11 -9.44 -0.63
C ASN A 147 -4.87 -10.29 0.41
N ASP A 148 -5.62 -9.67 1.33
CA ASP A 148 -6.38 -10.38 2.37
C ASP A 148 -7.55 -11.23 1.81
N GLY A 149 -8.00 -10.94 0.59
CA GLY A 149 -9.00 -11.76 -0.09
C GLY A 149 -8.44 -13.10 -0.56
N ASN A 150 -9.20 -14.19 -0.37
CA ASN A 150 -8.88 -15.52 -0.88
C ASN A 150 -9.97 -16.00 -1.86
N VAL A 151 -9.58 -16.84 -2.82
CA VAL A 151 -10.53 -17.60 -3.64
C VAL A 151 -11.28 -18.65 -2.81
N THR A 152 -12.42 -19.13 -3.30
CA THR A 152 -13.14 -20.22 -2.63
C THR A 152 -12.29 -21.50 -2.60
N SER A 153 -12.51 -22.36 -1.59
CA SER A 153 -11.80 -23.64 -1.48
C SER A 153 -12.03 -24.57 -2.69
N ALA A 154 -13.19 -24.46 -3.35
CA ALA A 154 -13.49 -25.17 -4.61
C ALA A 154 -12.69 -24.61 -5.80
N ASP A 155 -12.35 -23.32 -5.79
CA ASP A 155 -11.61 -22.63 -6.83
C ASP A 155 -10.08 -22.70 -6.67
N ALA A 156 -9.58 -22.93 -5.45
CA ALA A 156 -8.17 -22.80 -5.08
C ALA A 156 -7.18 -23.52 -6.02
N ALA A 157 -7.43 -24.80 -6.33
CA ALA A 157 -6.55 -25.58 -7.21
C ALA A 157 -6.54 -25.05 -8.66
N ARG A 158 -7.72 -24.65 -9.18
CA ARG A 158 -7.87 -24.09 -10.53
C ARG A 158 -7.22 -22.72 -10.62
N PHE A 159 -7.37 -21.89 -9.58
CA PHE A 159 -6.76 -20.56 -9.50
C PHE A 159 -5.24 -20.65 -9.44
N LYS A 160 -4.69 -21.54 -8.60
CA LYS A 160 -3.23 -21.77 -8.51
C LYS A 160 -2.63 -22.20 -9.85
N SER A 161 -3.29 -23.11 -10.58
CA SER A 161 -2.84 -23.51 -11.93
C SER A 161 -2.87 -22.33 -12.90
N LEU A 162 -4.00 -21.60 -13.00
CA LEU A 162 -4.13 -20.46 -13.91
C LEU A 162 -3.12 -19.35 -13.58
N LEU A 163 -2.86 -19.11 -12.30
CA LEU A 163 -1.88 -18.11 -11.85
C LEU A 163 -0.46 -18.50 -12.26
N ALA A 164 -0.07 -19.76 -12.12
CA ALA A 164 1.23 -20.24 -12.57
C ALA A 164 1.40 -20.07 -14.08
N ASP A 165 0.39 -20.48 -14.88
CA ASP A 165 0.38 -20.32 -16.34
C ASP A 165 0.46 -18.84 -16.75
N LEU A 166 -0.34 -17.98 -16.11
CA LEU A 166 -0.37 -16.54 -16.36
C LEU A 166 0.96 -15.86 -16.02
N ILE A 167 1.52 -16.13 -14.84
CA ILE A 167 2.79 -15.54 -14.42
C ILE A 167 3.92 -16.01 -15.34
N ASN A 168 4.04 -17.31 -15.60
CA ASN A 168 5.09 -17.85 -16.48
C ASN A 168 5.02 -17.23 -17.90
N ALA A 169 3.82 -17.13 -18.49
CA ALA A 169 3.65 -16.47 -19.79
C ALA A 169 3.96 -14.97 -19.76
N THR A 170 3.73 -14.30 -18.61
CA THR A 170 4.08 -12.88 -18.42
C THR A 170 5.60 -12.71 -18.26
N VAL A 171 6.27 -13.62 -17.54
CA VAL A 171 7.73 -13.67 -17.36
C VAL A 171 8.44 -13.86 -18.70
N GLU A 172 8.01 -14.85 -19.50
CA GLU A 172 8.56 -15.12 -20.84
C GLU A 172 8.46 -13.90 -21.76
N TYR A 173 7.32 -13.19 -21.75
CA TYR A 173 7.18 -11.96 -22.54
C TYR A 173 8.05 -10.82 -21.98
N ALA A 174 8.08 -10.64 -20.66
CA ALA A 174 8.87 -9.59 -20.03
C ALA A 174 10.35 -9.77 -20.35
N ALA A 175 10.90 -10.96 -20.14
CA ALA A 175 12.29 -11.29 -20.40
C ALA A 175 12.69 -11.12 -21.87
N ASN A 176 11.79 -11.35 -22.83
CA ASN A 176 12.05 -11.14 -24.26
C ASN A 176 11.74 -9.70 -24.77
N SER A 177 11.09 -8.86 -23.97
CA SER A 177 10.81 -7.45 -24.32
C SER A 177 12.04 -6.55 -24.18
N SER A 178 12.05 -5.41 -24.90
CA SER A 178 13.17 -4.45 -24.81
C SER A 178 13.27 -3.78 -23.43
N ARG A 179 12.13 -3.47 -22.80
CA ARG A 179 12.03 -2.82 -21.48
C ARG A 179 12.12 -3.79 -20.29
N ARG A 180 12.36 -5.09 -20.54
CA ARG A 180 12.24 -6.17 -19.55
C ARG A 180 10.91 -6.14 -18.77
N PHE A 181 9.80 -5.79 -19.42
CA PHE A 181 8.48 -5.57 -18.80
C PHE A 181 7.35 -6.19 -19.62
N ALA A 182 6.38 -6.82 -18.93
CA ALA A 182 5.14 -7.27 -19.55
C ALA A 182 3.92 -7.13 -18.64
N THR A 183 2.75 -7.03 -19.27
CA THR A 183 1.42 -7.14 -18.64
C THR A 183 0.71 -8.38 -19.17
N GLY A 184 0.05 -9.13 -18.29
CA GLY A 184 -0.77 -10.29 -18.65
C GLY A 184 -2.20 -10.20 -18.13
N GLU A 185 -3.13 -10.89 -18.78
CA GLU A 185 -4.47 -11.16 -18.27
C GLU A 185 -4.91 -12.61 -18.58
N ALA A 186 -5.73 -13.18 -17.70
CA ALA A 186 -6.39 -14.47 -17.90
C ALA A 186 -7.85 -14.41 -17.42
N ASP A 187 -8.77 -15.07 -18.13
CA ASP A 187 -10.16 -15.23 -17.70
C ASP A 187 -10.26 -16.39 -16.68
N PHE A 188 -11.05 -16.24 -15.62
CA PHE A 188 -11.17 -17.25 -14.56
C PHE A 188 -12.62 -17.68 -14.26
N ASN A 189 -13.41 -16.86 -13.57
CA ASN A 189 -14.79 -17.15 -13.20
C ASN A 189 -15.68 -15.89 -13.31
N GLN A 190 -16.49 -15.81 -14.37
CA GLN A 190 -17.29 -14.61 -14.69
C GLN A 190 -18.23 -14.14 -13.58
N GLU A 191 -18.61 -15.01 -12.63
CA GLU A 191 -19.56 -14.67 -11.55
C GLU A 191 -18.91 -14.01 -10.34
N THR A 192 -17.64 -14.34 -10.04
CA THR A 192 -16.95 -13.92 -8.80
C THR A 192 -15.63 -13.20 -9.05
N ILE A 193 -14.79 -13.76 -9.92
CA ILE A 193 -13.45 -13.28 -10.25
C ILE A 193 -13.31 -13.41 -11.77
N PRO A 194 -13.82 -12.44 -12.55
CA PRO A 194 -13.91 -12.59 -14.00
C PRO A 194 -12.53 -12.72 -14.64
N LYS A 195 -11.52 -12.04 -14.09
CA LYS A 195 -10.15 -12.01 -14.59
C LYS A 195 -9.10 -12.00 -13.49
N VAL A 196 -7.90 -12.43 -13.86
CA VAL A 196 -6.65 -12.22 -13.13
C VAL A 196 -5.73 -11.39 -14.03
N TYR A 197 -5.08 -10.38 -13.46
CA TYR A 197 -4.14 -9.50 -14.14
C TYR A 197 -2.75 -9.69 -13.54
N SER A 198 -1.71 -9.66 -14.37
CA SER A 198 -0.31 -9.83 -13.98
C SER A 198 0.59 -8.74 -14.56
N VAL A 199 1.71 -8.48 -13.87
CA VAL A 199 2.88 -7.74 -14.35
C VAL A 199 4.12 -8.51 -13.94
N ALA A 200 5.11 -8.58 -14.83
CA ALA A 200 6.46 -9.01 -14.52
C ALA A 200 7.46 -7.97 -15.07
N GLN A 201 8.51 -7.67 -14.30
CA GLN A 201 9.53 -6.70 -14.69
C GLN A 201 10.92 -7.07 -14.14
N CYS A 202 11.97 -6.88 -14.94
CA CYS A 202 13.37 -6.89 -14.49
C CYS A 202 14.02 -5.53 -14.76
N THR A 203 15.23 -5.32 -14.22
CA THR A 203 16.05 -4.18 -14.61
C THR A 203 16.51 -4.32 -16.09
N PRO A 204 16.37 -3.27 -16.94
CA PRO A 204 16.70 -3.33 -18.37
C PRO A 204 18.16 -3.67 -18.73
N ASP A 205 19.11 -3.56 -17.80
CA ASP A 205 20.52 -3.95 -18.00
C ASP A 205 20.75 -5.46 -18.02
N GLN A 206 19.77 -6.26 -17.58
CA GLN A 206 19.83 -7.72 -17.65
C GLN A 206 19.66 -8.23 -19.09
N THR A 207 20.31 -9.36 -19.41
CA THR A 207 19.98 -10.18 -20.59
C THR A 207 18.65 -10.93 -20.42
N PRO A 208 18.04 -11.48 -21.49
CA PRO A 208 16.79 -12.25 -21.37
C PRO A 208 16.92 -13.44 -20.40
N ALA A 209 18.06 -14.15 -20.45
CA ALA A 209 18.33 -15.30 -19.59
C ALA A 209 18.50 -14.92 -18.11
N GLN A 210 19.08 -13.75 -17.81
CA GLN A 210 19.16 -13.24 -16.44
C GLN A 210 17.78 -12.87 -15.91
N CYS A 211 16.97 -12.17 -16.71
CA CYS A 211 15.62 -11.77 -16.31
C CYS A 211 14.70 -12.98 -16.05
N HIS A 212 14.75 -14.01 -16.91
CA HIS A 212 14.11 -15.30 -16.64
C HIS A 212 14.55 -15.88 -15.31
N LYS A 213 15.86 -16.14 -15.16
CA LYS A 213 16.44 -16.75 -13.94
C LYS A 213 16.11 -15.97 -12.67
N CYS A 214 16.01 -14.64 -12.75
CA CYS A 214 15.62 -13.76 -11.65
C CYS A 214 14.15 -13.99 -11.26
N LEU A 215 13.24 -13.89 -12.23
CA LEU A 215 11.80 -14.04 -12.01
C LEU A 215 11.41 -15.47 -11.62
N ASP A 216 11.96 -16.49 -12.29
CA ASP A 216 11.68 -17.91 -12.02
C ASP A 216 12.00 -18.27 -10.56
N ARG A 217 13.15 -17.82 -10.03
CA ARG A 217 13.53 -17.98 -8.62
C ARG A 217 12.53 -17.33 -7.65
N MET A 218 12.00 -16.16 -7.98
CA MET A 218 10.98 -15.49 -7.15
C MET A 218 9.67 -16.27 -7.16
N VAL A 219 9.29 -16.78 -8.34
CA VAL A 219 8.06 -17.55 -8.56
C VAL A 219 8.12 -18.87 -7.78
N GLU A 220 9.20 -19.63 -7.91
CA GLU A 220 9.44 -20.87 -7.14
C GLU A 220 9.39 -20.62 -5.62
N ALA A 221 10.01 -19.52 -5.14
CA ALA A 221 10.10 -19.22 -3.71
C ALA A 221 8.78 -18.73 -3.08
N THR A 222 7.82 -18.21 -3.86
CA THR A 222 6.67 -17.49 -3.31
C THR A 222 5.29 -18.00 -3.75
N LEU A 223 5.17 -18.81 -4.82
CA LEU A 223 3.89 -19.37 -5.26
C LEU A 223 3.13 -20.14 -4.17
N GLU A 224 3.84 -20.87 -3.30
CA GLU A 224 3.21 -21.58 -2.16
C GLU A 224 2.77 -20.62 -1.05
N ALA A 225 3.50 -19.52 -0.83
CA ALA A 225 3.18 -18.52 0.19
C ALA A 225 1.87 -17.77 -0.10
N PHE A 226 1.44 -17.73 -1.38
CA PHE A 226 0.20 -17.08 -1.77
C PHE A 226 -1.07 -17.86 -1.43
N ASN A 227 -1.02 -19.19 -1.23
CA ASN A 227 -2.08 -20.06 -0.71
C ASN A 227 -3.57 -19.66 -1.01
N GLY A 228 -3.89 -19.32 -2.26
CA GLY A 228 -5.25 -18.95 -2.69
C GLY A 228 -5.61 -17.47 -2.60
N SER A 229 -4.69 -16.59 -2.20
CA SER A 229 -4.87 -15.14 -2.18
C SER A 229 -5.13 -14.59 -3.58
N ILE A 230 -6.09 -13.65 -3.68
CA ILE A 230 -6.53 -13.03 -4.93
C ILE A 230 -5.57 -11.93 -5.44
N GLY A 231 -4.48 -11.67 -4.73
CA GLY A 231 -3.46 -10.73 -5.16
C GLY A 231 -2.14 -10.95 -4.44
N GLY A 232 -1.05 -10.79 -5.15
CA GLY A 232 0.29 -10.99 -4.62
C GLY A 232 1.28 -10.10 -5.33
N ARG A 233 2.20 -9.50 -4.57
CA ARG A 233 3.29 -8.67 -5.09
C ARG A 233 4.60 -9.17 -4.50
N VAL A 234 5.59 -9.34 -5.36
CA VAL A 234 6.94 -9.75 -4.99
C VAL A 234 7.91 -8.70 -5.50
N LEU A 235 8.67 -8.12 -4.57
CA LEU A 235 9.52 -6.95 -4.76
C LEU A 235 10.98 -7.32 -4.48
N GLY A 236 11.77 -7.53 -5.53
CA GLY A 236 13.23 -7.55 -5.46
C GLY A 236 13.80 -6.30 -6.13
N VAL A 237 15.11 -6.08 -5.94
CA VAL A 237 15.84 -4.99 -6.62
C VAL A 237 15.92 -5.29 -8.13
N ASP A 238 16.45 -6.45 -8.48
CA ASP A 238 16.72 -6.89 -9.85
C ASP A 238 15.47 -7.25 -10.67
N CYS A 239 14.42 -7.73 -10.02
CA CYS A 239 13.18 -8.12 -10.65
C CYS A 239 12.00 -8.09 -9.68
N THR A 240 10.80 -7.90 -10.25
CA THR A 240 9.53 -7.81 -9.52
C THR A 240 8.42 -8.49 -10.31
N TYR A 241 7.42 -9.02 -9.61
CA TYR A 241 6.17 -9.40 -10.25
C TYR A 241 4.97 -9.13 -9.35
N ARG A 242 3.80 -8.98 -9.97
CA ARG A 242 2.54 -8.70 -9.30
C ARG A 242 1.40 -9.41 -10.00
N TYR A 243 0.42 -9.89 -9.23
CA TYR A 243 -0.89 -10.23 -9.73
C TYR A 243 -2.01 -9.67 -8.84
N GLU A 244 -3.18 -9.43 -9.42
CA GLU A 244 -4.41 -9.01 -8.75
C GLU A 244 -5.62 -9.48 -9.57
N THR A 245 -6.78 -9.64 -8.93
CA THR A 245 -8.07 -9.86 -9.60
C THR A 245 -8.77 -8.58 -10.08
N ALA A 246 -8.22 -7.41 -9.75
CA ALA A 246 -8.65 -6.11 -10.26
C ALA A 246 -7.55 -5.47 -11.13
N PRO A 247 -7.91 -4.70 -12.17
CA PRO A 247 -6.91 -4.07 -13.04
C PRO A 247 -6.11 -2.99 -12.30
N PHE A 248 -4.78 -3.01 -12.46
CA PHE A 248 -3.83 -2.06 -11.84
C PHE A 248 -2.84 -1.44 -12.85
N TYR A 249 -2.94 -1.82 -14.13
CA TYR A 249 -2.21 -1.22 -15.24
C TYR A 249 -3.21 -0.70 -16.29
N ASN A 250 -2.76 0.24 -17.12
CA ASN A 250 -3.60 0.83 -18.17
C ASN A 250 -3.31 0.20 -19.55
N GLY A 251 -4.32 0.18 -20.41
CA GLY A 251 -4.20 -0.34 -21.78
C GLY A 251 -4.59 -1.81 -21.91
N ARG A 252 -4.08 -2.48 -22.94
CA ARG A 252 -4.31 -3.91 -23.20
C ARG A 252 -3.16 -4.72 -22.62
N ALA A 253 -3.45 -5.90 -22.08
CA ALA A 253 -2.42 -6.86 -21.72
C ALA A 253 -1.57 -7.24 -22.95
N MET A 254 -0.26 -7.37 -22.76
CA MET A 254 0.66 -7.88 -23.77
C MET A 254 0.51 -9.40 -23.94
N VAL A 255 0.18 -10.10 -22.85
CA VAL A 255 -0.02 -11.55 -22.78
C VAL A 255 -1.47 -11.87 -22.43
N ARG A 256 -2.02 -12.91 -23.06
CA ARG A 256 -3.35 -13.45 -22.74
C ARG A 256 -3.28 -14.96 -22.59
N VAL A 257 -3.60 -15.46 -21.41
CA VAL A 257 -3.72 -16.90 -21.16
C VAL A 257 -5.19 -17.29 -21.20
N ALA A 258 -5.53 -18.24 -22.08
CA ALA A 258 -6.87 -18.81 -22.14
C ALA A 258 -7.07 -19.75 -20.93
N PRO A 259 -8.28 -19.80 -20.32
CA PRO A 259 -8.55 -20.74 -19.24
C PRO A 259 -8.35 -22.19 -19.72
N PRO A 260 -7.81 -23.09 -18.87
CA PRO A 260 -7.67 -24.50 -19.21
C PRO A 260 -9.06 -25.08 -19.55
N THR A 261 -9.16 -25.73 -20.70
CA THR A 261 -10.44 -26.19 -21.26
C THR A 261 -11.06 -27.31 -20.44
N SER A 262 -11.91 -26.96 -19.48
CA SER A 262 -12.83 -27.91 -18.84
C SER A 262 -13.94 -28.30 -19.81
N SER A 263 -14.26 -29.59 -19.89
CA SER A 263 -15.24 -30.13 -20.84
C SER A 263 -16.67 -29.71 -20.45
N ARG A 264 -17.39 -29.16 -21.43
CA ARG A 264 -18.74 -28.60 -21.24
C ARG A 264 -19.82 -29.70 -21.28
N ALA A 265 -20.71 -29.70 -20.28
CA ALA A 265 -22.03 -30.33 -20.32
C ALA A 265 -23.13 -29.28 -19.97
N PRO A 266 -24.41 -29.46 -20.36
CA PRO A 266 -25.36 -28.35 -20.44
C PRO A 266 -26.22 -28.07 -19.17
N ALA A 267 -26.77 -26.85 -19.09
CA ALA A 267 -27.66 -26.35 -18.03
C ALA A 267 -29.15 -26.76 -18.23
N PRO A 268 -30.08 -26.51 -17.26
CA PRO A 268 -30.77 -25.20 -17.17
C PRO A 268 -31.11 -24.70 -15.73
N ALA A 269 -31.80 -23.54 -15.65
CA ALA A 269 -32.08 -22.72 -14.44
C ALA A 269 -33.61 -22.48 -14.22
N PRO A 270 -34.13 -21.38 -13.61
CA PRO A 270 -34.12 -20.93 -12.20
C PRO A 270 -35.53 -20.52 -11.62
N ALA A 271 -35.62 -20.14 -10.32
CA ALA A 271 -36.65 -19.27 -9.68
C ALA A 271 -36.35 -19.07 -8.16
N LEU A 272 -36.83 -18.09 -7.36
CA LEU A 272 -37.26 -16.66 -7.49
C LEU A 272 -37.39 -16.08 -6.04
N GLN A 273 -37.18 -14.77 -5.81
CA GLN A 273 -37.47 -14.06 -4.53
C GLN A 273 -38.87 -13.41 -4.54
N PRO A 274 -39.41 -12.87 -3.41
CA PRO A 274 -39.47 -11.38 -3.28
C PRO A 274 -39.58 -10.73 -1.86
N THR A 275 -38.95 -9.53 -1.67
CA THR A 275 -39.42 -8.25 -1.02
C THR A 275 -40.13 -8.17 0.37
N ALA A 276 -40.21 -7.04 1.13
CA ALA A 276 -39.47 -5.76 1.29
C ALA A 276 -40.16 -4.86 2.40
N ALA A 277 -39.64 -3.63 2.65
CA ALA A 277 -40.17 -2.50 3.47
C ALA A 277 -39.99 -2.55 5.01
N GLY A 278 -39.76 -1.44 5.75
CA GLY A 278 -39.45 -0.04 5.37
C GLY A 278 -40.03 1.01 6.37
N GLY A 279 -39.23 2.01 6.83
CA GLY A 279 -39.74 3.17 7.60
C GLY A 279 -38.77 3.83 8.60
N GLU A 280 -38.58 5.15 8.47
CA GLU A 280 -37.84 6.13 9.31
C GLU A 280 -38.77 7.39 9.49
N PRO A 281 -38.43 8.57 10.11
CA PRO A 281 -37.26 9.07 10.87
C PRO A 281 -37.62 9.95 12.13
N MET A 282 -36.69 10.85 12.58
CA MET A 282 -36.86 12.23 13.17
C MET A 282 -36.36 12.44 14.65
N TYR A 283 -35.20 13.09 14.96
CA TYR A 283 -34.86 14.55 15.14
C TYR A 283 -35.52 15.26 16.37
N TYR A 284 -34.95 16.20 17.17
CA TYR A 284 -33.90 17.26 17.04
C TYR A 284 -33.17 17.69 18.38
N THR A 285 -31.94 18.26 18.28
CA THR A 285 -31.27 19.43 19.00
C THR A 285 -31.15 19.56 20.54
N GLU A 286 -29.93 19.65 21.14
CA GLU A 286 -29.11 20.86 21.57
C GLU A 286 -29.30 21.27 23.08
N ALA A 287 -28.36 21.86 23.84
CA ALA A 287 -27.05 22.50 23.57
C ALA A 287 -26.01 22.36 24.73
N GLU A 288 -24.71 22.51 24.38
CA GLU A 288 -23.56 23.20 25.05
C GLU A 288 -23.38 23.13 26.61
N ASP A 289 -22.19 22.86 27.16
CA ASP A 289 -21.05 23.79 27.15
C ASP A 289 -19.65 23.12 27.34
N THR A 290 -18.56 23.88 27.14
CA THR A 290 -17.19 23.39 26.87
C THR A 290 -16.15 23.79 27.94
N GLU A 291 -15.07 23.01 28.15
CA GLU A 291 -13.66 23.52 28.06
C GLU A 291 -12.54 22.45 28.26
N MET A 292 -11.70 22.35 27.21
CA MET A 292 -10.25 22.08 27.13
C MET A 292 -9.57 20.87 27.83
N VAL A 293 -8.93 20.03 27.00
CA VAL A 293 -7.85 19.09 27.38
C VAL A 293 -6.65 19.30 26.45
N ASP A 294 -5.50 19.65 27.02
CA ASP A 294 -4.23 19.90 26.31
C ASP A 294 -3.27 18.71 26.48
N SER A 295 -3.26 17.77 25.51
CA SER A 295 -2.14 16.81 25.27
C SER A 295 -2.32 15.94 24.00
N MET A 296 -3.24 16.24 23.07
CA MET A 296 -3.75 15.28 22.06
C MET A 296 -3.26 15.51 20.62
N MET A 297 -2.10 16.14 20.38
CA MET A 297 -1.62 16.44 19.02
C MET A 297 -0.23 15.89 18.71
N MET A 298 -0.03 15.48 17.45
CA MET A 298 1.30 15.24 16.88
C MET A 298 2.16 16.50 17.04
N ASP A 299 3.42 16.32 17.41
CA ASP A 299 4.30 17.46 17.69
C ASP A 299 4.47 18.36 16.46
N VAL A 300 4.37 19.68 16.68
CA VAL A 300 4.42 20.67 15.60
C VAL A 300 5.74 20.61 14.81
N SER A 301 6.86 20.21 15.42
CA SER A 301 8.12 19.98 14.68
C SER A 301 8.03 18.81 13.70
N THR A 302 7.25 17.77 14.03
CA THR A 302 6.98 16.64 13.13
C THR A 302 6.11 17.08 11.96
N LEU A 303 5.06 17.86 12.23
CA LEU A 303 4.22 18.44 11.19
C LEU A 303 5.00 19.39 10.27
N ARG A 304 5.90 20.21 10.83
CA ARG A 304 6.82 21.05 10.04
C ARG A 304 7.72 20.20 9.15
N ALA A 305 8.46 19.24 9.71
CA ALA A 305 9.35 18.38 8.92
C ALA A 305 8.61 17.68 7.77
N ALA A 306 7.44 17.09 8.06
CA ALA A 306 6.66 16.32 7.09
C ALA A 306 5.91 17.18 6.04
N THR A 307 5.81 18.50 6.23
CA THR A 307 5.20 19.45 5.26
C THR A 307 6.21 20.39 4.59
N GLY A 308 7.51 20.24 4.87
CA GLY A 308 8.54 21.18 4.41
C GLY A 308 8.45 22.56 5.07
N ASP A 309 8.11 22.60 6.36
CA ASP A 309 7.76 23.79 7.15
C ASP A 309 6.50 24.53 6.64
N PHE A 310 5.47 23.76 6.27
CA PHE A 310 4.23 24.25 5.65
C PHE A 310 4.47 25.00 4.33
N ASP A 311 5.39 24.51 3.50
CA ASP A 311 5.68 25.12 2.19
C ASP A 311 4.43 25.15 1.29
N GLU A 312 4.16 26.30 0.66
CA GLU A 312 2.97 26.48 -0.19
C GLU A 312 2.97 25.53 -1.42
N SER A 313 4.12 24.99 -1.85
CA SER A 313 4.19 23.94 -2.88
C SER A 313 3.60 22.60 -2.42
N ASN A 314 3.52 22.37 -1.11
CA ASN A 314 2.81 21.24 -0.52
C ASN A 314 1.33 21.54 -0.25
N LYS A 315 0.86 22.77 -0.42
CA LYS A 315 -0.55 23.13 -0.14
C LYS A 315 -1.50 22.51 -1.18
N LEU A 316 -2.37 21.62 -0.71
CA LEU A 316 -3.38 20.93 -1.51
C LEU A 316 -4.63 21.79 -1.72
N GLY A 317 -4.90 22.73 -0.82
CA GLY A 317 -6.02 23.66 -0.91
C GLY A 317 -6.23 24.46 0.37
N GLU A 318 -7.22 25.35 0.36
CA GLU A 318 -7.59 26.16 1.52
C GLU A 318 -9.12 26.34 1.53
N GLY A 319 -9.73 26.20 2.69
CA GLY A 319 -11.19 26.29 2.87
C GLY A 319 -11.57 26.95 4.19
N GLY A 320 -12.86 26.90 4.56
CA GLY A 320 -13.38 27.54 5.78
C GLY A 320 -12.80 27.03 7.10
N PHE A 321 -12.02 25.94 7.07
CA PHE A 321 -11.32 25.35 8.22
C PHE A 321 -9.78 25.45 8.11
N GLY A 322 -9.26 26.28 7.18
CA GLY A 322 -7.84 26.54 7.01
C GLY A 322 -7.20 25.88 5.78
N ALA A 323 -5.88 25.95 5.72
CA ALA A 323 -5.05 25.41 4.66
C ALA A 323 -4.72 23.93 4.90
N VAL A 324 -4.82 23.12 3.85
CA VAL A 324 -4.52 21.68 3.86
C VAL A 324 -3.21 21.46 3.13
N TYR A 325 -2.23 20.84 3.79
CA TYR A 325 -0.92 20.54 3.23
C TYR A 325 -0.74 19.04 2.98
N LYS A 326 0.00 18.71 1.93
CA LYS A 326 0.53 17.38 1.62
C LYS A 326 1.57 17.05 2.67
N VAL A 327 1.42 15.88 3.30
CA VAL A 327 2.31 15.42 4.36
C VAL A 327 3.05 14.17 3.87
N ALA A 328 4.37 14.17 3.97
CA ALA A 328 5.20 12.97 3.82
C ALA A 328 5.33 12.28 5.19
N LEU A 329 4.40 11.39 5.52
CA LEU A 329 4.40 10.64 6.78
C LEU A 329 5.31 9.40 6.70
N THR A 330 6.18 9.25 7.69
CA THR A 330 7.07 8.08 7.86
C THR A 330 6.36 6.88 8.53
N ASN A 331 5.17 7.08 9.11
CA ASN A 331 4.40 6.02 9.75
C ASN A 331 3.27 5.52 8.83
N THR A 332 3.41 4.30 8.31
CA THR A 332 2.46 3.66 7.39
C THR A 332 1.27 3.01 8.08
N GLY A 333 1.29 2.88 9.42
CA GLY A 333 0.24 2.22 10.19
C GLY A 333 -1.16 2.85 10.07
N TYR A 334 -1.26 4.13 9.70
CA TYR A 334 -2.52 4.84 9.51
C TYR A 334 -3.11 4.69 8.10
N MET A 335 -2.40 4.05 7.18
CA MET A 335 -2.78 4.07 5.76
C MET A 335 -3.75 2.96 5.39
N ALA A 336 -4.68 3.30 4.50
CA ALA A 336 -5.68 2.34 4.05
C ALA A 336 -5.08 1.24 3.14
N PRO A 337 -5.55 -0.02 3.23
CA PRO A 337 -5.01 -1.13 2.45
C PRO A 337 -4.98 -0.89 0.94
N GLU A 338 -6.04 -0.32 0.38
CA GLU A 338 -6.13 0.02 -1.05
C GLU A 338 -5.16 1.13 -1.45
N TYR A 339 -4.86 2.05 -0.53
CA TYR A 339 -3.92 3.15 -0.76
C TYR A 339 -2.47 2.64 -0.77
N MET A 340 -2.09 1.75 0.16
CA MET A 340 -0.81 1.06 0.13
C MET A 340 -0.68 0.12 -1.09
N MET A 341 -1.67 -0.74 -1.33
CA MET A 341 -1.57 -1.75 -2.38
C MET A 341 -1.68 -1.17 -3.80
N ARG A 342 -2.49 -0.12 -4.02
CA ARG A 342 -2.87 0.34 -5.37
C ARG A 342 -2.68 1.84 -5.59
N GLY A 343 -2.27 2.60 -4.57
CA GLY A 343 -2.20 4.06 -4.63
C GLY A 343 -3.57 4.74 -4.80
N THR A 344 -4.66 4.01 -4.62
CA THR A 344 -6.01 4.58 -4.73
C THR A 344 -6.36 5.27 -3.42
N TYR A 345 -6.34 6.59 -3.41
CA TYR A 345 -6.80 7.42 -2.30
C TYR A 345 -8.29 7.79 -2.47
N SER A 346 -9.03 7.89 -1.37
CA SER A 346 -10.43 8.32 -1.35
C SER A 346 -10.84 8.81 0.05
N VAL A 347 -12.04 9.38 0.16
CA VAL A 347 -12.67 9.71 1.46
C VAL A 347 -12.89 8.49 2.38
N LYS A 348 -12.78 7.27 1.85
CA LYS A 348 -12.80 6.02 2.62
C LYS A 348 -11.42 5.64 3.16
N SER A 349 -10.36 6.18 2.56
CA SER A 349 -9.00 6.06 3.05
C SER A 349 -8.81 6.98 4.26
N ASP A 350 -9.39 8.19 4.25
CA ASP A 350 -9.45 9.07 5.44
C ASP A 350 -10.19 8.42 6.61
N ALA A 351 -11.31 7.74 6.33
CA ALA A 351 -12.05 6.99 7.34
C ALA A 351 -11.19 5.89 7.98
N PHE A 352 -10.35 5.19 7.20
CA PHE A 352 -9.41 4.21 7.73
C PHE A 352 -8.39 4.87 8.67
N SER A 353 -7.73 5.96 8.23
CA SER A 353 -6.76 6.69 9.05
C SER A 353 -7.37 7.19 10.37
N PHE A 354 -8.59 7.71 10.33
CA PHE A 354 -9.35 8.08 11.51
C PHE A 354 -9.62 6.88 12.43
N GLY A 355 -9.99 5.72 11.85
CA GLY A 355 -10.20 4.49 12.61
C GLY A 355 -8.96 4.02 13.37
N VAL A 356 -7.78 4.06 12.72
CA VAL A 356 -6.50 3.74 13.38
C VAL A 356 -6.22 4.72 14.52
N MET A 357 -6.38 6.03 14.28
CA MET A 357 -6.18 7.07 15.29
C MET A 357 -7.14 6.92 16.48
N LEU A 358 -8.42 6.62 16.24
CA LEU A 358 -9.41 6.38 17.30
C LEU A 358 -9.04 5.16 18.16
N LEU A 359 -8.54 4.09 17.55
CA LEU A 359 -8.06 2.90 18.26
C LEU A 359 -6.75 3.16 19.02
N GLU A 360 -5.83 3.96 18.48
CA GLU A 360 -4.63 4.43 19.20
C GLU A 360 -5.01 5.24 20.43
N ILE A 361 -5.92 6.21 20.30
CA ILE A 361 -6.42 7.03 21.41
C ILE A 361 -6.98 6.14 22.50
N VAL A 362 -7.95 5.27 22.18
CA VAL A 362 -8.63 4.42 23.19
C VAL A 362 -7.67 3.47 23.91
N THR A 363 -6.64 2.98 23.21
CA THR A 363 -5.70 2.00 23.80
C THR A 363 -4.46 2.62 24.43
N GLY A 364 -4.17 3.89 24.17
CA GLY A 364 -2.91 4.55 24.53
C GLY A 364 -1.68 3.94 23.84
N ARG A 365 -1.87 3.14 22.78
CA ARG A 365 -0.81 2.37 22.11
C ARG A 365 -0.60 2.90 20.70
N LYS A 366 0.60 3.47 20.46
CA LYS A 366 1.01 3.89 19.13
C LYS A 366 0.96 2.74 18.14
N ASN A 367 0.40 2.98 16.95
CA ASN A 367 0.54 2.03 15.86
C ASN A 367 1.96 2.11 15.30
N ASN A 368 2.75 1.05 15.49
CA ASN A 368 4.18 1.03 15.17
C ASN A 368 4.49 0.00 14.07
N ASN A 369 5.47 0.30 13.21
CA ASN A 369 5.76 -0.50 12.01
C ASN A 369 6.37 -1.91 12.32
N ASP A 370 6.83 -2.16 13.55
CA ASP A 370 7.63 -3.33 13.94
C ASP A 370 6.84 -4.63 14.22
N GLY A 371 5.87 -4.97 13.36
CA GLY A 371 5.35 -6.34 13.23
C GLY A 371 4.27 -6.81 14.22
N CYS A 372 3.94 -6.03 15.25
CA CYS A 372 2.72 -6.23 16.06
C CYS A 372 1.74 -5.06 15.83
N ASN A 373 1.12 -5.05 14.64
CA ASN A 373 0.15 -4.03 14.23
C ASN A 373 -0.98 -3.90 15.26
N LEU A 374 -1.24 -2.68 15.73
CA LEU A 374 -2.27 -2.32 16.73
C LEU A 374 -3.63 -2.98 16.44
N LEU A 375 -4.03 -2.98 15.17
CA LEU A 375 -5.30 -3.53 14.70
C LEU A 375 -5.44 -5.04 14.97
N THR A 376 -4.33 -5.77 14.97
CA THR A 376 -4.28 -7.20 15.34
C THR A 376 -4.68 -7.38 16.81
N THR A 377 -4.07 -6.58 17.69
CA THR A 377 -4.30 -6.65 19.14
C THR A 377 -5.73 -6.28 19.47
N VAL A 378 -6.22 -5.17 18.90
CA VAL A 378 -7.61 -4.74 19.08
C VAL A 378 -8.59 -5.81 18.58
N TRP A 379 -8.35 -6.39 17.40
CA TRP A 379 -9.23 -7.43 16.85
C TRP A 379 -9.28 -8.70 17.71
N MET A 380 -8.15 -9.17 18.25
CA MET A 380 -8.13 -10.35 19.12
C MET A 380 -8.91 -10.12 20.42
N HIS A 381 -8.77 -8.95 21.05
CA HIS A 381 -9.57 -8.61 22.24
C HIS A 381 -11.05 -8.39 21.92
N TRP A 382 -11.38 -7.89 20.72
CA TRP A 382 -12.75 -7.80 20.23
C TRP A 382 -13.41 -9.18 20.06
N GLU A 383 -12.73 -10.12 19.41
CA GLU A 383 -13.22 -11.52 19.27
C GLU A 383 -13.29 -12.26 20.62
N ALA A 384 -12.38 -11.98 21.55
CA ALA A 384 -12.37 -12.58 22.88
C ALA A 384 -13.34 -11.92 23.88
N GLY A 385 -13.90 -10.76 23.56
CA GLY A 385 -14.74 -9.96 24.48
C GLY A 385 -13.96 -9.26 25.61
N THR A 386 -12.63 -9.14 25.50
CA THR A 386 -11.72 -8.61 26.53
C THR A 386 -11.20 -7.20 26.19
N VAL A 387 -11.98 -6.42 25.44
CA VAL A 387 -11.62 -5.05 24.99
C VAL A 387 -11.31 -4.10 26.15
N ALA A 388 -11.98 -4.26 27.30
CA ALA A 388 -11.74 -3.47 28.51
C ALA A 388 -10.30 -3.57 29.03
N GLU A 389 -9.56 -4.64 28.71
CA GLU A 389 -8.15 -4.83 29.08
C GLU A 389 -7.17 -4.00 28.23
N LEU A 390 -7.64 -3.41 27.12
CA LEU A 390 -6.79 -2.60 26.23
C LEU A 390 -6.81 -1.10 26.57
N VAL A 391 -7.74 -0.64 27.40
CA VAL A 391 -7.98 0.78 27.68
C VAL A 391 -6.80 1.40 28.40
N GLU A 392 -6.40 2.62 28.00
CA GLU A 392 -5.23 3.27 28.57
C GLU A 392 -5.40 3.55 30.08
N PRO A 393 -4.46 3.12 30.96
CA PRO A 393 -4.54 3.36 32.41
C PRO A 393 -4.55 4.85 32.81
N SER A 394 -4.08 5.74 31.93
CA SER A 394 -4.09 7.20 32.15
C SER A 394 -5.48 7.83 32.01
N MET A 395 -6.44 7.15 31.36
CA MET A 395 -7.84 7.61 31.23
C MET A 395 -8.65 7.55 32.54
N GLY A 396 -7.98 7.34 33.68
CA GLY A 396 -8.44 7.78 35.00
C GLY A 396 -9.73 7.15 35.53
N GLY A 397 -10.25 6.09 34.90
CA GLY A 397 -11.54 5.49 35.24
C GLY A 397 -12.73 6.44 35.05
N SER A 398 -12.57 7.53 34.27
CA SER A 398 -13.58 8.59 34.12
C SER A 398 -14.58 8.36 32.99
N PHE A 399 -14.39 7.33 32.18
CA PHE A 399 -15.23 7.02 31.02
C PHE A 399 -16.10 5.79 31.28
N PRO A 400 -17.41 5.82 30.95
CA PRO A 400 -18.25 4.63 30.94
C PRO A 400 -17.65 3.55 30.03
N GLU A 401 -17.61 2.31 30.52
CA GLU A 401 -17.09 1.15 29.77
C GLU A 401 -17.81 0.96 28.42
N GLY A 402 -19.10 1.31 28.36
CA GLY A 402 -19.91 1.31 27.14
C GLY A 402 -19.39 2.26 26.05
N ASP A 403 -18.95 3.46 26.42
CA ASP A 403 -18.47 4.49 25.48
C ASP A 403 -17.13 4.06 24.87
N VAL A 404 -16.29 3.42 25.68
CA VAL A 404 -15.00 2.87 25.26
C VAL A 404 -15.20 1.69 24.30
N LEU A 405 -16.08 0.75 24.65
CA LEU A 405 -16.49 -0.34 23.75
C LEU A 405 -17.07 0.20 22.44
N ARG A 406 -17.88 1.26 22.50
CA ARG A 406 -18.45 1.95 21.34
C ARG A 406 -17.37 2.57 20.44
N CYS A 407 -16.38 3.24 21.03
CA CYS A 407 -15.25 3.80 20.28
C CYS A 407 -14.42 2.71 19.59
N VAL A 408 -14.17 1.56 20.25
CA VAL A 408 -13.48 0.43 19.62
C VAL A 408 -14.31 -0.17 18.48
N HIS A 409 -15.61 -0.35 18.67
CA HIS A 409 -16.54 -0.83 17.63
C HIS A 409 -16.50 0.09 16.39
N ILE A 410 -16.60 1.41 16.59
CA ILE A 410 -16.56 2.40 15.51
C ILE A 410 -15.18 2.43 14.84
N GLY A 411 -14.10 2.37 15.62
CA GLY A 411 -12.74 2.26 15.10
C GLY A 411 -12.55 1.04 14.19
N LEU A 412 -13.04 -0.12 14.63
CA LEU A 412 -13.04 -1.35 13.83
C LEU A 412 -13.90 -1.24 12.55
N LEU A 413 -15.06 -0.61 12.60
CA LEU A 413 -15.86 -0.31 11.40
C LEU A 413 -15.13 0.62 10.42
N CYS A 414 -14.29 1.52 10.94
CA CYS A 414 -13.49 2.43 10.13
C CYS A 414 -12.28 1.74 9.46
N VAL A 415 -11.66 0.75 10.10
CA VAL A 415 -10.45 0.05 9.58
C VAL A 415 -10.74 -1.20 8.72
N GLN A 416 -11.92 -1.29 8.11
CA GLN A 416 -12.28 -2.45 7.27
C GLN A 416 -11.40 -2.57 6.02
N ALA A 417 -11.11 -3.80 5.58
CA ALA A 417 -10.30 -4.05 4.38
C ALA A 417 -10.97 -3.46 3.12
N ASP A 418 -12.27 -3.71 2.93
CA ASP A 418 -13.06 -3.13 1.84
C ASP A 418 -13.43 -1.65 2.12
N PRO A 419 -13.03 -0.69 1.27
CA PRO A 419 -13.43 0.72 1.39
C PRO A 419 -14.96 0.95 1.36
N ALA A 420 -15.73 0.07 0.72
CA ALA A 420 -17.19 0.17 0.67
C ALA A 420 -17.85 -0.20 2.00
N ALA A 421 -17.23 -1.10 2.77
CA ALA A 421 -17.71 -1.52 4.09
C ALA A 421 -17.44 -0.48 5.20
N ARG A 422 -16.46 0.42 5.00
CA ARG A 422 -16.20 1.52 5.95
C ARG A 422 -17.37 2.51 5.97
N PRO A 423 -17.73 3.13 7.10
CA PRO A 423 -18.68 4.23 7.15
C PRO A 423 -18.19 5.46 6.35
N VAL A 424 -19.06 6.44 6.11
CA VAL A 424 -18.62 7.79 5.72
C VAL A 424 -18.40 8.63 6.98
N MET A 425 -17.49 9.62 6.95
CA MET A 425 -17.14 10.39 8.15
C MET A 425 -18.34 11.08 8.83
N SER A 426 -19.36 11.50 8.07
CA SER A 426 -20.61 12.02 8.65
C SER A 426 -21.37 10.97 9.46
N SER A 427 -21.35 9.69 9.05
CA SER A 427 -21.90 8.59 9.85
C SER A 427 -21.05 8.30 11.08
N VAL A 428 -19.71 8.37 10.96
CA VAL A 428 -18.79 8.18 12.11
C VAL A 428 -19.06 9.20 13.22
N VAL A 429 -19.24 10.47 12.85
CA VAL A 429 -19.61 11.54 13.80
C VAL A 429 -20.95 11.24 14.48
N MET A 430 -21.98 10.79 13.75
CA MET A 430 -23.26 10.40 14.35
C MET A 430 -23.15 9.16 15.24
N MET A 431 -22.30 8.19 14.89
CA MET A 431 -22.09 6.96 15.67
C MET A 431 -21.40 7.27 17.00
N LEU A 432 -20.42 8.18 17.02
CA LEU A 432 -19.72 8.64 18.23
C LEU A 432 -20.60 9.53 19.11
N GLY A 433 -21.44 10.39 18.51
CA GLY A 433 -22.27 11.36 19.23
C GLY A 433 -23.66 10.85 19.68
N SER A 434 -24.00 9.57 19.49
CA SER A 434 -25.32 9.04 19.85
C SER A 434 -25.31 7.54 20.09
N ASP A 435 -25.72 7.12 21.30
CA ASP A 435 -25.82 5.71 21.69
C ASP A 435 -26.92 4.92 20.96
N THR A 436 -27.93 5.64 20.47
CA THR A 436 -29.13 5.06 19.84
C THR A 436 -28.88 4.52 18.43
N VAL A 437 -27.76 4.86 17.80
CA VAL A 437 -27.37 4.32 16.49
C VAL A 437 -26.96 2.86 16.65
N THR A 438 -27.70 1.95 16.00
CA THR A 438 -27.34 0.52 15.93
C THR A 438 -26.14 0.32 15.01
N LEU A 439 -25.04 -0.17 15.57
CA LEU A 439 -23.81 -0.45 14.84
C LEU A 439 -23.85 -1.87 14.24
N GLN A 440 -23.44 -2.01 12.98
CA GLN A 440 -23.24 -3.34 12.37
C GLN A 440 -22.02 -4.03 12.97
N ALA A 441 -22.01 -5.36 13.01
CA ALA A 441 -20.82 -6.09 13.46
C ALA A 441 -19.64 -5.83 12.49
N PRO A 442 -18.46 -5.41 12.99
CA PRO A 442 -17.29 -5.23 12.14
C PRO A 442 -16.75 -6.59 11.69
N SER A 443 -16.24 -6.67 10.47
CA SER A 443 -15.39 -7.79 10.03
C SER A 443 -13.93 -7.55 10.42
N LYS A 444 -13.10 -8.59 10.25
CA LYS A 444 -11.67 -8.53 10.53
C LYS A 444 -11.01 -7.40 9.69
N PRO A 445 -10.23 -6.48 10.30
CA PRO A 445 -9.50 -5.42 9.60
C PRO A 445 -8.56 -5.97 8.52
N GLY A 446 -8.14 -5.12 7.58
CA GLY A 446 -7.09 -5.49 6.61
C GLY A 446 -5.70 -5.54 7.27
N PHE A 447 -4.92 -6.60 6.99
CA PHE A 447 -3.64 -6.86 7.66
C PHE A 447 -2.45 -6.42 6.79
N PHE A 448 -1.37 -5.98 7.44
CA PHE A 448 -0.11 -5.64 6.77
C PHE A 448 1.08 -6.44 7.29
N ALA A 449 2.12 -6.49 6.45
CA ALA A 449 3.06 -7.60 6.33
C ALA A 449 3.88 -7.93 7.58
N ARG A 450 4.15 -9.23 7.75
CA ARG A 450 5.13 -9.78 8.69
C ARG A 450 6.53 -9.68 8.09
N ASN A 451 7.43 -8.95 8.77
CA ASN A 451 8.85 -8.99 8.44
C ASN A 451 9.42 -10.38 8.78
N ASN A 452 9.87 -11.13 7.77
CA ASN A 452 10.44 -12.47 7.95
C ASN A 452 11.93 -12.44 8.35
N ASN A 453 12.25 -11.61 9.35
CA ASN A 453 13.51 -11.68 10.08
C ASN A 453 13.52 -12.89 11.04
N ALA A 454 13.48 -14.09 10.45
CA ALA A 454 13.66 -15.35 11.13
C ALA A 454 14.62 -16.22 10.30
N ASN A 455 15.88 -16.27 10.74
CA ASN A 455 16.91 -17.16 10.19
C ASN A 455 16.35 -18.58 10.07
N THR A 456 16.11 -19.05 8.84
CA THR A 456 15.72 -20.43 8.55
C THR A 456 16.91 -21.38 8.66
N ALA A 457 17.41 -21.53 9.89
CA ALA A 457 17.98 -22.80 10.30
C ALA A 457 16.86 -23.84 10.29
N VAL A 458 16.73 -24.57 9.18
CA VAL A 458 15.77 -25.68 9.07
C VAL A 458 16.07 -26.69 10.18
N SER A 459 15.12 -26.90 11.07
CA SER A 459 15.14 -27.98 12.05
C SER A 459 13.75 -28.57 12.16
N THR A 460 13.53 -29.62 11.35
CA THR A 460 12.35 -30.47 11.41
C THR A 460 12.22 -31.13 12.78
N VAL A 461 11.08 -30.98 13.43
CA VAL A 461 10.64 -31.90 14.49
C VAL A 461 9.26 -32.41 14.12
N SER A 462 9.20 -33.68 13.73
CA SER A 462 7.95 -34.44 13.61
C SER A 462 7.55 -34.93 15.00
N LEU A 463 6.28 -34.75 15.36
CA LEU A 463 5.65 -35.49 16.46
C LEU A 463 4.29 -36.02 16.01
N SER A 464 4.33 -37.22 15.46
CA SER A 464 3.21 -38.17 15.49
C SER A 464 3.06 -38.73 16.90
N GLY A 465 1.85 -38.72 17.45
CA GLY A 465 1.51 -39.26 18.78
C GLY A 465 0.12 -38.85 19.21
#